data_AF-A0A4Q2V5E1-F1
#
_entry.id   AF-A0A4Q2V5E1-F1
#
_cell.length_a   1.000
_cell.length_b   1.000
_cell.length_c   1.000
_cell.angle_alpha   90.00
_cell.angle_beta   90.00
_cell.angle_gamma   90.00
#
_symmetry.space_group_name_H-M   'P 1'
#
loop_
_entity.id
_entity.type
_entity.pdbx_description
1 polymer ?
#
loop_
_entity_poly.entity_id
_entity_poly.type
_entity_poly.pdbx_seq_one_letter_code
_entity_poly.pdbx_strand_id
1 'polypeptide(L)'
;MTLVARSPAERPKEPDPYLLSLPVREGGLGLPLHKELAQGLYQAAKGTAKKILTGITSFFTSYPSLSTSEAQNPSQDQGKSAKEVFKELNEAKLETFLQDLPISYKQARLENASYLGRKWLRVLPTQKPHSFTDSETTEALRSRLFYPIKPLDLPCSACGAIASLGHEDTCKGASRRWIARHNAVNRAFVKALGSRPDLEVEIEPLVQQDSSLRADFAVTIGNSRYFYDIQIVAISKDSAKEDPYSTLKEAASEKRRKYQSLGAFFHPLIFSAGGLMDQETSQTYKKLQELLGPFAASQLDSTIGLTLTKTRAISAASIARDLPRRTYS
;
A
#
# COMPACT_ATOMS: atom_id res chain seq x y z
N MET A 1 29.82 -7.00 18.54
CA MET A 1 29.14 -6.33 17.41
C MET A 1 28.19 -5.30 17.97
N THR A 2 28.55 -4.03 17.87
CA THR A 2 27.80 -2.87 18.34
C THR A 2 26.54 -2.73 17.48
N LEU A 3 25.37 -2.92 18.11
CA LEU A 3 24.07 -2.57 17.54
C LEU A 3 24.05 -1.05 17.37
N VAL A 4 24.32 -0.57 16.16
CA VAL A 4 24.07 0.82 15.80
C VAL A 4 22.56 0.98 15.72
N ALA A 5 21.95 1.28 16.86
CA ALA A 5 20.56 1.73 16.90
C ALA A 5 20.48 3.03 16.11
N ARG A 6 19.59 3.09 15.10
CA ARG A 6 19.30 4.32 14.36
C ARG A 6 18.90 5.40 15.36
N SER A 7 19.56 6.56 15.25
CA SER A 7 19.52 7.63 16.25
C SER A 7 18.09 8.15 16.49
N PRO A 8 17.74 8.57 17.72
CA PRO A 8 16.48 9.28 18.04
C PRO A 8 16.26 10.58 17.24
N ALA A 9 17.29 11.07 16.53
CA ALA A 9 17.28 12.29 15.74
C ALA A 9 16.51 12.20 14.40
N GLU A 10 16.03 11.02 13.98
CA GLU A 10 15.29 10.84 12.72
C GLU A 10 13.80 11.21 12.79
N ARG A 11 13.34 11.97 13.79
CA ARG A 11 11.92 12.30 13.92
C ARG A 11 11.51 13.40 12.92
N PRO A 12 10.43 13.24 12.14
CA PRO A 12 9.72 14.38 11.59
C PRO A 12 9.27 15.30 12.74
N LYS A 13 9.35 16.62 12.56
CA LYS A 13 8.91 17.58 13.58
C LYS A 13 7.40 17.46 13.79
N GLU A 14 7.01 16.76 14.85
CA GLU A 14 5.62 16.57 15.29
C GLU A 14 4.71 15.94 14.21
N PRO A 15 3.48 15.51 14.55
CA PRO A 15 2.63 14.93 13.52
C PRO A 15 2.34 15.93 12.44
N ASP A 16 2.89 15.65 11.27
CA ASP A 16 2.85 16.57 10.18
C ASP A 16 1.41 16.65 9.62
N PRO A 17 0.67 17.76 9.81
CA PRO A 17 -0.64 17.93 9.20
C PRO A 17 -0.56 17.83 7.66
N TYR A 18 0.63 18.05 7.07
CA TYR A 18 0.87 17.79 5.65
C TYR A 18 0.71 16.31 5.31
N LEU A 19 1.24 15.37 6.10
CA LEU A 19 1.10 13.93 5.85
C LEU A 19 -0.37 13.47 5.92
N LEU A 20 -1.15 14.00 6.87
CA LEU A 20 -2.58 13.72 6.96
C LEU A 20 -3.31 14.16 5.68
N SER A 21 -2.93 15.31 5.14
CA SER A 21 -3.53 15.89 3.95
C SER A 21 -3.06 15.31 2.62
N LEU A 22 -1.88 14.67 2.59
CA LEU A 22 -1.38 14.02 1.39
C LEU A 22 -2.39 12.98 0.86
N PRO A 23 -2.55 12.85 -0.47
CA PRO A 23 -3.43 11.84 -1.04
C PRO A 23 -3.08 10.43 -0.56
N VAL A 24 -4.10 9.56 -0.50
CA VAL A 24 -3.94 8.15 -0.13
C VAL A 24 -2.92 7.43 -1.03
N ARG A 25 -2.83 7.82 -2.31
CA ARG A 25 -1.85 7.29 -3.27
C ARG A 25 -0.42 7.74 -3.01
N GLU A 26 -0.22 8.75 -2.19
CA GLU A 26 1.08 9.31 -1.80
C GLU A 26 1.44 8.99 -0.34
N GLY A 27 0.66 8.12 0.31
CA GLY A 27 0.93 7.61 1.66
C GLY A 27 0.11 8.27 2.78
N GLY A 28 -0.55 9.40 2.52
CA GLY A 28 -1.37 10.13 3.50
C GLY A 28 -2.80 9.60 3.66
N LEU A 29 -3.69 10.38 4.28
CA LEU A 29 -5.12 10.03 4.45
C LEU A 29 -6.04 10.71 3.44
N GLY A 30 -5.54 11.70 2.69
CA GLY A 30 -6.33 12.48 1.74
C GLY A 30 -7.36 13.38 2.40
N LEU A 31 -7.08 13.83 3.63
CA LEU A 31 -7.94 14.74 4.38
C LEU A 31 -7.51 16.20 4.11
N PRO A 32 -8.18 16.93 3.20
CA PRO A 32 -7.69 18.21 2.72
C PRO A 32 -7.65 19.27 3.81
N LEU A 33 -6.59 20.08 3.84
CA LEU A 33 -6.52 21.29 4.65
C LEU A 33 -7.26 22.41 3.90
N HIS A 34 -8.52 22.65 4.27
CA HIS A 34 -9.37 23.62 3.59
C HIS A 34 -8.75 25.03 3.51
N LYS A 35 -7.98 25.44 4.52
CA LYS A 35 -7.26 26.72 4.53
C LYS A 35 -6.33 26.90 3.33
N GLU A 36 -5.70 25.82 2.86
CA GLU A 36 -4.74 25.88 1.74
C GLU A 36 -5.43 25.83 0.38
N LEU A 37 -6.58 25.15 0.30
CA LEU A 37 -7.30 24.91 -0.94
C LEU A 37 -8.35 25.97 -1.25
N ALA A 38 -8.90 26.64 -0.23
CA ALA A 38 -10.08 27.50 -0.36
C ALA A 38 -9.93 28.56 -1.46
N GLN A 39 -8.81 29.28 -1.50
CA GLN A 39 -8.60 30.34 -2.49
C GLN A 39 -8.53 29.78 -3.92
N GLY A 40 -7.74 28.73 -4.15
CA GLY A 40 -7.60 28.13 -5.48
C GLY A 40 -8.91 27.53 -5.98
N LEU A 41 -9.65 26.84 -5.10
CA LEU A 41 -10.96 26.28 -5.42
C LEU A 41 -12.00 27.35 -5.68
N TYR A 42 -11.98 28.45 -4.94
CA TYR A 42 -12.86 29.60 -5.19
C TYR A 42 -12.60 30.21 -6.57
N GLN A 43 -11.34 30.41 -6.96
CA GLN A 43 -11.01 30.93 -8.28
C GLN A 43 -11.40 29.97 -9.41
N ALA A 44 -11.16 28.66 -9.23
CA ALA A 44 -11.58 27.64 -10.18
C ALA A 44 -13.11 27.63 -10.34
N ALA A 45 -13.85 27.65 -9.24
CA ALA A 45 -15.31 27.69 -9.24
C ALA A 45 -15.84 28.98 -9.91
N LYS A 46 -15.25 30.13 -9.61
CA LYS A 46 -15.57 31.42 -10.25
C LYS A 46 -15.32 31.38 -11.76
N GLY A 47 -14.20 30.80 -12.19
CA GLY A 47 -13.88 30.61 -13.61
C GLY A 47 -14.89 29.72 -14.32
N THR A 48 -15.25 28.58 -13.72
CA THR A 48 -16.30 27.68 -14.25
C THR A 48 -17.66 28.36 -14.33
N ALA A 49 -18.08 29.06 -13.26
CA ALA A 49 -19.34 29.79 -13.24
C ALA A 49 -19.39 30.87 -14.33
N LYS A 50 -18.30 31.62 -14.53
CA LYS A 50 -18.20 32.61 -15.60
C LYS A 50 -18.39 31.97 -16.98
N LYS A 51 -17.74 30.82 -17.25
CA LYS A 51 -17.89 30.08 -18.51
C LYS A 51 -19.33 29.64 -18.76
N ILE A 52 -19.99 29.09 -17.73
CA ILE A 52 -21.40 28.67 -17.81
C ILE A 52 -22.29 29.88 -18.11
N LEU A 53 -22.12 30.98 -17.37
CA LEU A 53 -22.90 32.20 -17.56
C LEU A 53 -22.70 32.79 -18.96
N THR A 54 -21.46 32.86 -19.45
CA THR A 54 -21.17 33.33 -20.81
C THR A 54 -21.85 32.44 -21.86
N GLY A 55 -21.80 31.11 -21.71
CA GLY A 55 -22.48 30.20 -22.63
C GLY A 55 -24.00 30.36 -22.65
N ILE A 56 -24.61 30.56 -21.47
CA ILE A 56 -26.05 30.83 -21.34
C ILE A 56 -26.38 32.17 -22.01
N THR A 57 -25.65 33.24 -21.69
CA THR A 57 -25.88 34.57 -22.26
C THR A 57 -25.73 34.55 -23.77
N SER A 58 -24.67 33.92 -24.31
CA SER A 58 -24.48 33.81 -25.76
C SER A 58 -25.62 33.07 -26.45
N PHE A 59 -26.12 31.98 -25.85
CA PHE A 59 -27.26 31.23 -26.37
C PHE A 59 -28.52 32.09 -26.48
N PHE A 60 -28.83 32.87 -25.44
CA PHE A 60 -30.00 33.75 -25.43
C PHE A 60 -29.85 34.99 -26.31
N THR A 61 -28.63 35.50 -26.54
CA THR A 61 -28.39 36.61 -27.47
C THR A 61 -28.40 36.19 -28.95
N SER A 62 -28.22 34.90 -29.25
CA SER A 62 -28.24 34.36 -30.63
C SER A 62 -29.63 33.98 -31.14
N TYR A 63 -30.68 34.13 -30.32
CA TYR A 63 -32.08 34.01 -30.74
C TYR A 63 -32.75 35.40 -30.63
N PRO A 64 -33.32 36.00 -31.71
CA PRO A 64 -33.66 35.44 -33.02
C PRO A 64 -32.83 36.05 -34.16
N SER A 65 -31.68 35.46 -34.48
CA SER A 65 -31.10 35.58 -35.82
C SER A 65 -30.39 34.28 -36.18
N LEU A 66 -31.15 33.36 -36.79
CA LEU A 66 -30.61 32.25 -37.57
C LEU A 66 -29.83 32.81 -38.76
N SER A 67 -28.59 33.21 -38.51
CA SER A 67 -27.59 33.43 -39.55
C SER A 67 -26.38 32.59 -39.17
N THR A 68 -26.11 31.61 -40.01
CA THR A 68 -24.91 30.77 -40.04
C THR A 68 -23.68 31.67 -40.14
N SER A 69 -23.15 32.09 -38.99
CA SER A 69 -21.80 32.62 -38.90
C SER A 69 -21.04 31.71 -37.95
N GLU A 70 -19.93 31.21 -38.47
CA GLU A 70 -19.04 30.25 -37.84
C GLU A 70 -18.69 30.72 -36.42
N ALA A 71 -18.88 29.83 -35.46
CA ALA A 71 -18.54 30.05 -34.06
C ALA A 71 -17.04 30.39 -33.97
N GLN A 72 -16.73 31.68 -33.87
CA GLN A 72 -15.39 32.13 -33.50
C GLN A 72 -15.12 31.58 -32.09
N ASN A 73 -14.20 30.62 -32.01
CA ASN A 73 -13.76 30.01 -30.77
C ASN A 73 -13.44 31.10 -29.74
N PRO A 74 -14.18 31.18 -28.62
CA PRO A 74 -13.85 32.11 -27.56
C PRO A 74 -12.45 31.75 -27.05
N SER A 75 -11.58 32.77 -27.04
CA SER A 75 -10.21 32.73 -26.54
C SER A 75 -10.10 31.84 -25.31
N GLN A 76 -9.20 30.85 -25.36
CA GLN A 76 -8.90 29.90 -24.30
C GLN A 76 -8.30 30.59 -23.07
N ASP A 77 -9.10 31.34 -22.31
CA ASP A 77 -8.79 31.60 -20.91
C ASP A 77 -9.14 30.34 -20.12
N GLN A 78 -8.30 29.32 -20.27
CA GLN A 78 -8.37 28.08 -19.51
C GLN A 78 -7.87 28.33 -18.08
N GLY A 79 -8.62 29.13 -17.32
CA GLY A 79 -8.45 29.17 -15.87
C GLY A 79 -8.46 27.75 -15.32
N LYS A 80 -7.55 27.48 -14.36
CA LYS A 80 -7.33 26.15 -13.79
C LYS A 80 -8.63 25.56 -13.26
N SER A 81 -8.88 24.31 -13.61
CA SER A 81 -9.95 23.50 -13.02
C SER A 81 -9.65 23.20 -11.55
N ALA A 82 -10.71 22.89 -10.78
CA ALA A 82 -10.53 22.47 -9.39
C ALA A 82 -9.60 21.24 -9.27
N LYS A 83 -9.68 20.32 -10.24
CA LYS A 83 -8.83 19.12 -10.29
C LYS A 83 -7.34 19.47 -10.47
N GLU A 84 -7.03 20.44 -11.33
CA GLU A 84 -5.66 20.92 -11.54
C GLU A 84 -5.13 21.63 -10.30
N VAL A 85 -5.94 22.48 -9.67
CA VAL A 85 -5.60 23.12 -8.38
C VAL A 85 -5.27 22.07 -7.33
N PHE A 86 -6.10 21.02 -7.19
CA PHE A 86 -5.83 19.92 -6.27
C PHE A 86 -4.54 19.15 -6.61
N LYS A 87 -4.30 18.90 -7.89
CA LYS A 87 -3.13 18.13 -8.35
C LYS A 87 -1.84 18.90 -8.05
N GLU A 88 -1.73 20.14 -8.52
CA GLU A 88 -0.54 20.97 -8.36
C GLU A 88 -0.21 21.21 -6.88
N LEU A 89 -1.20 21.52 -6.05
CA LEU A 89 -0.97 21.76 -4.62
C LEU A 89 -0.43 20.51 -3.92
N ASN A 90 -1.00 19.34 -4.24
CA ASN A 90 -0.54 18.08 -3.63
C ASN A 90 0.85 17.66 -4.15
N GLU A 91 1.18 17.92 -5.42
CA GLU A 91 2.51 17.66 -5.99
C GLU A 91 3.57 18.53 -5.30
N ALA A 92 3.34 19.85 -5.19
CA ALA A 92 4.26 20.76 -4.51
C ALA A 92 4.44 20.40 -3.02
N LYS A 93 3.33 20.04 -2.35
CA LYS A 93 3.35 19.58 -0.96
C LYS A 93 4.16 18.30 -0.81
N LEU A 94 3.98 17.34 -1.71
CA LEU A 94 4.72 16.08 -1.68
C LEU A 94 6.22 16.29 -1.87
N GLU A 95 6.60 17.13 -2.83
CA GLU A 95 8.00 17.46 -3.08
C GLU A 95 8.66 18.07 -1.83
N THR A 96 8.01 19.07 -1.24
CA THR A 96 8.46 19.70 0.01
C THR A 96 8.58 18.67 1.13
N PHE A 97 7.55 17.83 1.32
CA PHE A 97 7.52 16.80 2.36
C PHE A 97 8.66 15.78 2.21
N LEU A 98 9.07 15.46 0.98
CA LEU A 98 10.11 14.47 0.73
C LEU A 98 11.54 14.99 0.94
N GLN A 99 11.79 16.29 0.84
CA GLN A 99 13.14 16.85 0.96
C GLN A 99 13.73 16.57 2.35
N ASP A 100 12.95 16.78 3.41
CA ASP A 100 13.41 16.66 4.79
C ASP A 100 13.19 15.26 5.40
N LEU A 101 12.57 14.34 4.66
CA LEU A 101 12.15 13.06 5.21
C LEU A 101 13.30 12.04 5.26
N PRO A 102 13.61 11.44 6.42
CA PRO A 102 14.64 10.39 6.52
C PRO A 102 14.28 9.15 5.69
N ILE A 103 15.29 8.36 5.34
CA ILE A 103 15.14 7.18 4.46
C ILE A 103 14.11 6.20 5.01
N SER A 104 14.17 5.88 6.30
CA SER A 104 13.23 4.97 6.99
C SER A 104 11.76 5.38 6.80
N TYR A 105 11.48 6.68 6.87
CA TYR A 105 10.15 7.24 6.67
C TYR A 105 9.76 7.32 5.20
N LYS A 106 10.70 7.59 4.29
CA LYS A 106 10.48 7.49 2.83
C LYS A 106 10.06 6.07 2.43
N GLN A 107 10.70 5.06 3.00
CA GLN A 107 10.37 3.64 2.78
C GLN A 107 8.96 3.30 3.30
N ALA A 108 8.64 3.69 4.53
CA ALA A 108 7.31 3.49 5.10
C ALA A 108 6.22 4.22 4.29
N ARG A 109 6.50 5.43 3.81
CA ARG A 109 5.61 6.17 2.89
C ARG A 109 5.32 5.34 1.63
N LEU A 110 6.36 4.79 1.01
CA LEU A 110 6.24 4.00 -0.23
C LEU A 110 5.35 2.76 -0.01
N GLU A 111 5.49 2.06 1.12
CA GLU A 111 4.56 0.99 1.50
C GLU A 111 3.12 1.51 1.66
N ASN A 112 2.92 2.60 2.41
CA ASN A 112 1.60 3.21 2.64
C ASN A 112 0.92 3.69 1.35
N ALA A 113 1.73 4.15 0.38
CA ALA A 113 1.32 4.61 -0.95
C ALA A 113 1.02 3.46 -1.91
N SER A 114 1.58 2.26 -1.65
CA SER A 114 1.53 1.11 -2.55
C SER A 114 0.10 0.66 -2.87
N TYR A 115 -0.06 -0.10 -3.96
CA TYR A 115 -1.36 -0.57 -4.42
C TYR A 115 -2.13 -1.31 -3.33
N LEU A 116 -1.49 -2.27 -2.63
CA LEU A 116 -2.10 -3.07 -1.58
C LEU A 116 -2.07 -2.37 -0.22
N GLY A 117 -1.00 -1.62 0.09
CA GLY A 117 -0.83 -0.93 1.38
C GLY A 117 -1.88 0.14 1.67
N ARG A 118 -2.54 0.67 0.63
CA ARG A 118 -3.66 1.60 0.78
C ARG A 118 -5.05 0.98 0.67
N LYS A 119 -5.17 -0.33 0.37
CA LYS A 119 -6.47 -0.97 0.11
C LYS A 119 -7.38 -0.95 1.32
N TRP A 120 -6.83 -1.15 2.52
CA TRP A 120 -7.61 -1.25 3.75
C TRP A 120 -8.47 0.00 4.03
N LEU A 121 -8.02 1.19 3.62
CA LEU A 121 -8.77 2.45 3.75
C LEU A 121 -10.05 2.51 2.90
N ARG A 122 -10.18 1.64 1.90
CA ARG A 122 -11.33 1.60 0.99
C ARG A 122 -12.30 0.47 1.30
N VAL A 123 -11.94 -0.42 2.24
CA VAL A 123 -12.79 -1.54 2.60
C VAL A 123 -13.80 -1.10 3.64
N LEU A 124 -15.08 -1.20 3.31
CA LEU A 124 -16.14 -0.93 4.27
C LEU A 124 -16.24 -2.09 5.28
N PRO A 125 -16.36 -1.80 6.59
CA PRO A 125 -16.44 -2.82 7.64
C PRO A 125 -17.84 -3.44 7.72
N THR A 126 -18.38 -3.93 6.60
CA THR A 126 -19.72 -4.52 6.51
C THR A 126 -19.78 -5.97 7.02
N GLN A 127 -18.61 -6.60 7.19
CA GLN A 127 -18.48 -7.97 7.68
C GLN A 127 -17.37 -8.04 8.73
N LYS A 128 -17.48 -9.00 9.66
CA LYS A 128 -16.48 -9.20 10.72
C LYS A 128 -15.05 -9.36 10.18
N PRO A 129 -14.77 -10.10 9.09
CA PRO A 129 -13.43 -10.19 8.52
C PRO A 129 -12.89 -8.85 7.98
N HIS A 130 -13.76 -7.91 7.62
CA HIS A 130 -13.40 -6.59 7.10
C HIS A 130 -13.26 -5.52 8.19
N SER A 131 -13.70 -5.82 9.42
CA SER A 131 -13.68 -4.87 10.54
C SER A 131 -12.33 -4.90 11.26
N PHE A 132 -11.78 -3.74 11.60
CA PHE A 132 -10.65 -3.63 12.52
C PHE A 132 -11.17 -3.47 13.95
N THR A 133 -10.44 -3.98 14.93
CA THR A 133 -10.61 -3.58 16.32
C THR A 133 -10.02 -2.19 16.55
N ASP A 134 -10.36 -1.54 17.67
CA ASP A 134 -9.82 -0.21 18.01
C ASP A 134 -8.30 -0.22 18.06
N SER A 135 -7.70 -1.23 18.71
CA SER A 135 -6.24 -1.38 18.77
C SER A 135 -5.62 -1.57 17.39
N GLU A 136 -6.23 -2.40 16.51
CA GLU A 136 -5.71 -2.57 15.16
C GLU A 136 -5.84 -1.28 14.34
N THR A 137 -6.91 -0.52 14.53
CA THR A 137 -7.13 0.77 13.86
C THR A 137 -6.11 1.81 14.32
N THR A 138 -5.86 1.90 15.63
CA THR A 138 -4.85 2.79 16.20
C THR A 138 -3.47 2.50 15.62
N GLU A 139 -3.04 1.23 15.60
CA GLU A 139 -1.70 0.88 15.08
C GLU A 139 -1.61 1.05 13.55
N ALA A 140 -2.68 0.76 12.81
CA ALA A 140 -2.71 1.02 11.37
C ALA A 140 -2.55 2.52 11.05
N LEU A 141 -3.25 3.38 11.80
CA LEU A 141 -3.13 4.83 11.67
C LEU A 141 -1.75 5.33 12.12
N ARG A 142 -1.19 4.79 13.22
CA ARG A 142 0.17 5.12 13.68
C ARG A 142 1.22 4.84 12.62
N SER A 143 1.20 3.63 12.05
CA SER A 143 2.10 3.24 10.95
C SER A 143 1.91 4.13 9.72
N ARG A 144 0.68 4.56 9.42
CA ARG A 144 0.39 5.40 8.26
C ARG A 144 0.83 6.85 8.45
N LEU A 145 0.65 7.37 9.66
CA LEU A 145 0.92 8.76 10.03
C LEU A 145 2.29 8.94 10.71
N PHE A 146 3.16 7.94 10.63
CA PHE A 146 4.53 7.99 11.18
C PHE A 146 4.62 8.24 12.68
N TYR A 147 3.57 7.87 13.42
CA TYR A 147 3.64 7.85 14.86
C TYR A 147 4.33 6.57 15.33
N PRO A 148 5.33 6.68 16.20
CA PRO A 148 5.97 5.51 16.75
C PRO A 148 5.00 4.79 17.71
N ILE A 149 5.15 3.47 17.79
CA ILE A 149 4.32 2.60 18.64
C ILE A 149 4.56 2.83 20.13
N LYS A 150 5.74 3.35 20.49
CA LYS A 150 6.12 3.82 21.82
C LYS A 150 6.92 5.12 21.69
N PRO A 151 6.96 5.95 22.75
CA PRO A 151 7.98 6.98 22.89
C PRO A 151 9.39 6.40 22.65
N LEU A 152 10.26 7.13 21.94
CA LEU A 152 11.59 6.62 21.54
C LEU A 152 12.55 6.42 22.71
N ASP A 153 12.31 7.14 23.80
CA ASP A 153 12.97 6.99 25.10
C ASP A 153 12.53 5.71 25.84
N LEU A 154 11.43 5.09 25.42
CA LEU A 154 10.97 3.82 25.96
C LEU A 154 11.37 2.65 25.05
N PRO A 155 12.20 1.71 25.54
CA PRO A 155 12.56 0.55 24.76
C PRO A 155 11.34 -0.36 24.52
N CYS A 156 11.46 -1.19 23.48
CA CYS A 156 10.53 -2.25 23.18
C CYS A 156 10.42 -3.21 24.37
N SER A 157 9.20 -3.43 24.85
CA SER A 157 8.93 -4.26 26.04
C SER A 157 9.24 -5.75 25.84
N ALA A 158 9.54 -6.16 24.61
CA ALA A 158 9.80 -7.55 24.26
C ALA A 158 11.27 -7.84 23.97
N CYS A 159 12.02 -6.90 23.35
CA CYS A 159 13.43 -7.12 23.01
C CYS A 159 14.40 -6.07 23.56
N GLY A 160 13.91 -5.01 24.22
CA GLY A 160 14.75 -3.96 24.80
C GLY A 160 15.35 -2.97 23.79
N ALA A 161 15.17 -3.16 22.48
CA ALA A 161 15.66 -2.23 21.46
C ALA A 161 14.78 -0.98 21.33
N ILE A 162 15.30 0.08 20.70
CA ILE A 162 14.51 1.26 20.35
C ILE A 162 13.40 0.85 19.37
N ALA A 163 12.14 1.16 19.73
CA ALA A 163 10.96 0.80 18.94
C ALA A 163 10.68 1.84 17.83
N SER A 164 11.63 2.00 16.91
CA SER A 164 11.48 2.89 15.75
C SER A 164 10.40 2.41 14.77
N LEU A 165 10.03 3.25 13.80
CA LEU A 165 9.08 2.88 12.75
C LEU A 165 9.52 1.58 12.02
N GLY A 166 8.60 0.63 11.88
CA GLY A 166 8.87 -0.67 11.24
C GLY A 166 9.54 -1.70 12.14
N HIS A 167 9.76 -1.40 13.43
CA HIS A 167 10.29 -2.35 14.40
C HIS A 167 9.36 -3.56 14.61
N GLU A 168 8.05 -3.38 14.46
CA GLU A 168 7.05 -4.44 14.55
C GLU A 168 7.26 -5.58 13.57
N ASP A 169 7.89 -5.33 12.42
CA ASP A 169 8.20 -6.34 11.41
C ASP A 169 9.53 -7.06 11.67
N THR A 170 10.41 -6.49 12.51
CA THR A 170 11.76 -7.02 12.78
C THR A 170 11.96 -7.47 14.24
N CYS A 171 11.05 -7.18 15.17
CA CYS A 171 11.18 -7.51 16.59
C CYS A 171 10.89 -8.98 16.89
N LYS A 172 11.86 -9.75 17.44
CA LYS A 172 11.70 -11.20 17.76
C LYS A 172 10.64 -11.48 18.81
N GLY A 173 10.46 -10.55 19.74
CA GLY A 173 9.49 -10.67 20.83
C GLY A 173 8.08 -10.17 20.48
N ALA A 174 7.88 -9.55 19.30
CA ALA A 174 6.54 -9.24 18.84
C ALA A 174 5.73 -10.53 18.66
N SER A 175 4.39 -10.41 18.72
CA SER A 175 3.47 -11.47 18.33
C SER A 175 3.57 -11.69 16.82
N ARG A 176 4.71 -12.23 16.37
CA ARG A 176 5.10 -12.37 14.98
C ARG A 176 4.19 -13.39 14.32
N ARG A 177 3.14 -12.87 13.71
CA ARG A 177 2.26 -13.61 12.81
C ARG A 177 2.90 -13.75 11.43
N TRP A 178 4.22 -13.85 11.27
CA TRP A 178 4.83 -13.93 9.94
C TRP A 178 4.34 -15.16 9.16
N ILE A 179 4.31 -16.33 9.81
CA ILE A 179 3.66 -17.55 9.28
C ILE A 179 2.16 -17.32 9.06
N ALA A 180 1.46 -16.75 10.03
CA ALA A 180 0.01 -16.53 9.90
C ALA A 180 -0.36 -15.50 8.81
N ARG A 181 0.48 -14.48 8.58
CA ARG A 181 0.39 -13.45 7.55
C ARG A 181 0.64 -14.08 6.20
N HIS A 182 1.74 -14.82 6.06
CA HIS A 182 2.03 -15.64 4.88
C HIS A 182 0.87 -16.56 4.53
N ASN A 183 0.43 -17.39 5.48
CA ASN A 183 -0.63 -18.36 5.25
C ASN A 183 -1.97 -17.68 4.94
N ALA A 184 -2.25 -16.51 5.50
CA ALA A 184 -3.45 -15.75 5.18
C ALA A 184 -3.41 -15.17 3.76
N VAL A 185 -2.27 -14.67 3.30
CA VAL A 185 -2.08 -14.22 1.92
C VAL A 185 -2.16 -15.41 0.95
N ASN A 186 -1.51 -16.54 1.27
CA ASN A 186 -1.61 -17.76 0.47
C ASN A 186 -3.07 -18.23 0.33
N ARG A 187 -3.80 -18.34 1.45
CA ARG A 187 -5.22 -18.67 1.44
C ARG A 187 -6.06 -17.69 0.62
N ALA A 188 -5.72 -16.41 0.60
CA ALA A 188 -6.43 -15.41 -0.21
C ALA A 188 -6.27 -15.71 -1.71
N PHE A 189 -5.06 -16.02 -2.17
CA PHE A 189 -4.81 -16.44 -3.56
C PHE A 189 -5.55 -17.73 -3.90
N VAL A 190 -5.34 -18.79 -3.11
CA VAL A 190 -5.96 -20.10 -3.35
C VAL A 190 -7.48 -20.00 -3.39
N LYS A 191 -8.09 -19.26 -2.46
CA LYS A 191 -9.55 -19.07 -2.43
C LYS A 191 -10.06 -18.28 -3.64
N ALA A 192 -9.35 -17.21 -4.03
CA ALA A 192 -9.75 -16.41 -5.18
C ALA A 192 -9.64 -17.22 -6.47
N LEU A 193 -8.51 -17.89 -6.68
CA LEU A 193 -8.25 -18.70 -7.87
C LEU A 193 -9.16 -19.94 -7.91
N GLY A 194 -9.34 -20.64 -6.79
CA GLY A 194 -10.24 -21.80 -6.70
C GLY A 194 -11.72 -21.45 -6.83
N SER A 195 -12.09 -20.17 -6.84
CA SER A 195 -13.47 -19.75 -7.15
C SER A 195 -13.77 -19.80 -8.65
N ARG A 196 -12.74 -19.94 -9.49
CA ARG A 196 -12.85 -20.10 -10.94
C ARG A 196 -13.00 -21.59 -11.30
N PRO A 197 -14.13 -22.02 -11.89
CA PRO A 197 -14.37 -23.44 -12.19
C PRO A 197 -13.48 -23.97 -13.34
N ASP A 198 -12.91 -23.07 -14.14
CA ASP A 198 -12.02 -23.36 -15.26
C ASP A 198 -10.54 -23.46 -14.86
N LEU A 199 -10.21 -23.22 -13.58
CA LEU A 199 -8.86 -23.32 -13.06
C LEU A 199 -8.72 -24.50 -12.12
N GLU A 200 -7.63 -25.24 -12.28
CA GLU A 200 -7.21 -26.22 -11.30
C GLU A 200 -6.16 -25.57 -10.39
N VAL A 201 -6.42 -25.56 -9.08
CA VAL A 201 -5.52 -24.98 -8.08
C VAL A 201 -5.09 -26.08 -7.11
N GLU A 202 -3.78 -26.34 -7.06
CA GLU A 202 -3.19 -27.30 -6.13
C GLU A 202 -2.43 -26.55 -5.02
N ILE A 203 -2.69 -26.91 -3.76
CA ILE A 203 -2.06 -26.31 -2.59
C ILE A 203 -0.83 -27.14 -2.20
N GLU A 204 0.27 -26.46 -1.90
CA GLU A 204 1.55 -27.08 -1.55
C GLU A 204 2.00 -28.21 -2.52
N PRO A 205 2.01 -27.96 -3.83
CA PRO A 205 2.38 -28.99 -4.79
C PRO A 205 3.86 -29.35 -4.69
N LEU A 206 4.18 -30.62 -4.94
CA LEU A 206 5.56 -31.04 -5.16
C LEU A 206 6.08 -30.42 -6.46
N VAL A 207 7.26 -29.81 -6.40
CA VAL A 207 7.92 -29.19 -7.56
C VAL A 207 8.42 -30.25 -8.53
N GLN A 208 8.92 -31.36 -8.00
CA GLN A 208 9.35 -32.55 -8.73
C GLN A 208 8.97 -33.77 -7.89
N GLN A 209 8.60 -34.89 -8.52
CA GLN A 209 8.15 -36.10 -7.81
C GLN A 209 9.21 -36.65 -6.85
N ASP A 210 10.50 -36.51 -7.18
CA ASP A 210 11.62 -37.01 -6.38
C ASP A 210 12.19 -35.96 -5.40
N SER A 211 11.55 -34.79 -5.30
CA SER A 211 12.02 -33.69 -4.46
C SER A 211 11.11 -33.47 -3.25
N SER A 212 11.68 -33.13 -2.10
CA SER A 212 10.91 -32.64 -0.95
C SER A 212 10.49 -31.16 -1.10
N LEU A 213 10.87 -30.50 -2.21
CA LEU A 213 10.58 -29.10 -2.44
C LEU A 213 9.12 -28.89 -2.82
N ARG A 214 8.44 -28.05 -2.04
CA ARG A 214 7.06 -27.62 -2.28
C ARG A 214 6.99 -26.12 -2.54
N ALA A 215 6.21 -25.74 -3.54
CA ALA A 215 5.76 -24.35 -3.73
C ALA A 215 4.53 -24.10 -2.86
N ASP A 216 4.06 -22.86 -2.71
CA ASP A 216 2.86 -22.59 -1.90
C ASP A 216 1.57 -23.02 -2.59
N PHE A 217 1.49 -22.79 -3.89
CA PHE A 217 0.39 -23.26 -4.74
C PHE A 217 0.80 -23.34 -6.21
N ALA A 218 0.07 -24.13 -6.99
CA ALA A 218 0.13 -24.14 -8.44
C ALA A 218 -1.24 -23.89 -9.04
N VAL A 219 -1.25 -23.34 -10.25
CA VAL A 219 -2.45 -23.14 -11.07
C VAL A 219 -2.22 -23.75 -12.44
N THR A 220 -3.12 -24.62 -12.87
CA THR A 220 -3.15 -25.12 -14.24
C THR A 220 -4.01 -24.18 -15.10
N ILE A 221 -3.42 -23.62 -16.15
CA ILE A 221 -4.09 -22.76 -17.12
C ILE A 221 -3.91 -23.41 -18.50
N GLY A 222 -5.00 -23.96 -19.05
CA GLY A 222 -4.94 -24.79 -20.26
C GLY A 222 -4.07 -26.02 -20.01
N ASN A 223 -3.00 -26.18 -20.80
CA ASN A 223 -2.08 -27.33 -20.69
C ASN A 223 -0.81 -27.01 -19.88
N SER A 224 -0.71 -25.81 -19.31
CA SER A 224 0.49 -25.35 -18.60
C SER A 224 0.20 -25.18 -17.12
N ARG A 225 1.12 -25.70 -16.31
CA ARG A 225 1.05 -25.64 -14.85
C ARG A 225 2.07 -24.62 -14.34
N TYR A 226 1.60 -23.59 -13.64
CA TYR A 226 2.41 -22.52 -13.10
C TYR A 226 2.51 -22.63 -11.59
N PHE A 227 3.70 -22.44 -11.04
CA PHE A 227 4.00 -22.56 -9.61
C PHE A 227 4.28 -21.20 -9.01
N TYR A 228 3.75 -20.98 -7.80
CA TYR A 228 3.84 -19.73 -7.10
C TYR A 228 4.32 -19.96 -5.67
N ASP A 229 5.19 -19.08 -5.21
CA ASP A 229 5.73 -19.13 -3.86
C ASP A 229 5.85 -17.71 -3.32
N ILE A 230 5.23 -17.50 -2.17
CA ILE A 230 5.01 -16.21 -1.54
C ILE A 230 6.16 -15.93 -0.56
N GLN A 231 6.59 -14.68 -0.52
CA GLN A 231 7.46 -14.19 0.54
C GLN A 231 7.03 -12.81 0.96
N ILE A 232 6.99 -12.60 2.28
CA ILE A 232 6.73 -11.30 2.87
C ILE A 232 8.04 -10.82 3.52
N VAL A 233 8.53 -9.68 3.05
CA VAL A 233 9.83 -9.12 3.41
C VAL A 233 9.63 -7.89 4.30
N ALA A 234 10.31 -7.86 5.44
CA ALA A 234 10.45 -6.63 6.21
C ALA A 234 11.49 -5.75 5.51
N ILE A 235 11.07 -4.63 4.93
CA ILE A 235 11.98 -3.68 4.26
C ILE A 235 12.74 -2.79 5.26
N SER A 236 12.34 -2.84 6.54
CA SER A 236 13.00 -2.15 7.67
C SER A 236 14.09 -2.99 8.35
N LYS A 237 14.36 -4.22 7.89
CA LYS A 237 15.41 -5.08 8.46
C LYS A 237 16.80 -4.49 8.21
N ASP A 238 17.76 -4.80 9.08
CA ASP A 238 19.13 -4.27 8.99
C ASP A 238 19.83 -4.63 7.68
N SER A 239 19.50 -5.79 7.12
CA SER A 239 20.05 -6.25 5.84
C SER A 239 19.33 -5.68 4.61
N ALA A 240 18.32 -4.81 4.77
CA ALA A 240 17.60 -4.20 3.67
C ALA A 240 18.47 -3.14 2.97
N LYS A 241 18.29 -3.02 1.66
CA LYS A 241 18.86 -1.94 0.86
C LYS A 241 18.11 -0.63 1.14
N GLU A 242 18.74 0.50 0.83
CA GLU A 242 18.11 1.82 0.95
C GLU A 242 16.87 1.94 0.06
N ASP A 243 16.95 1.44 -1.18
CA ASP A 243 15.79 1.29 -2.05
C ASP A 243 15.00 0.02 -1.69
N PRO A 244 13.71 0.12 -1.30
CA PRO A 244 12.87 -1.03 -1.01
C PRO A 244 12.75 -2.00 -2.18
N TYR A 245 12.67 -1.50 -3.42
CA TYR A 245 12.49 -2.37 -4.59
C TYR A 245 13.71 -3.25 -4.81
N SER A 246 14.92 -2.73 -4.58
CA SER A 246 16.15 -3.52 -4.59
C SER A 246 16.14 -4.66 -3.56
N THR A 247 15.59 -4.42 -2.37
CA THR A 247 15.43 -5.46 -1.33
C THR A 247 14.43 -6.54 -1.76
N LEU A 248 13.32 -6.16 -2.41
CA LEU A 248 12.32 -7.12 -2.90
C LEU A 248 12.85 -7.92 -4.10
N LYS A 249 13.62 -7.28 -4.99
CA LYS A 249 14.26 -7.91 -6.15
C LYS A 249 15.30 -8.96 -5.74
N GLU A 250 16.06 -8.70 -4.67
CA GLU A 250 16.98 -9.67 -4.08
C GLU A 250 16.23 -10.91 -3.61
N ALA A 251 15.14 -10.75 -2.86
CA ALA A 251 14.29 -11.86 -2.42
C ALA A 251 13.65 -12.63 -3.59
N ALA A 252 13.21 -11.95 -4.65
CA ALA A 252 12.71 -12.59 -5.86
C ALA A 252 13.80 -13.45 -6.53
N SER A 253 15.03 -12.94 -6.60
CA SER A 253 16.17 -13.64 -7.19
C SER A 253 16.55 -14.89 -6.38
N GLU A 254 16.51 -14.81 -5.05
CA GLU A 254 16.71 -15.96 -4.17
C GLU A 254 15.67 -17.06 -4.40
N LYS A 255 14.39 -16.69 -4.52
CA LYS A 255 13.31 -17.64 -4.84
C LYS A 255 13.49 -18.26 -6.22
N ARG A 256 13.82 -17.48 -7.25
CA ARG A 256 14.11 -18.03 -8.59
C ARG A 256 15.25 -19.04 -8.56
N ARG A 257 16.33 -18.77 -7.82
CA ARG A 257 17.42 -19.73 -7.65
C ARG A 257 16.95 -21.00 -6.95
N LYS A 258 16.12 -20.88 -5.91
CA LYS A 258 15.53 -22.02 -5.19
C LYS A 258 14.67 -22.90 -6.11
N TYR A 259 13.89 -22.30 -7.01
CA TYR A 259 12.97 -22.98 -7.93
C TYR A 259 13.49 -23.03 -9.38
N GLN A 260 14.81 -22.98 -9.58
CA GLN A 260 15.42 -22.85 -10.91
C GLN A 260 15.01 -23.97 -11.88
N SER A 261 14.69 -25.15 -11.36
CA SER A 261 14.27 -26.31 -12.15
C SER A 261 12.92 -26.14 -12.85
N LEU A 262 12.08 -25.21 -12.39
CA LEU A 262 10.79 -24.89 -13.01
C LEU A 262 10.90 -23.88 -14.16
N GLY A 263 12.05 -23.20 -14.29
CA GLY A 263 12.28 -22.23 -15.36
C GLY A 263 11.17 -21.19 -15.46
N ALA A 264 10.59 -21.03 -16.65
CA ALA A 264 9.55 -20.05 -16.95
C ALA A 264 8.19 -20.34 -16.27
N PHE A 265 7.99 -21.55 -15.73
CA PHE A 265 6.73 -21.95 -15.07
C PHE A 265 6.68 -21.54 -13.59
N PHE A 266 7.74 -20.95 -13.06
CA PHE A 266 7.78 -20.45 -11.69
C PHE A 266 7.70 -18.92 -11.62
N HIS A 267 6.84 -18.43 -10.74
CA HIS A 267 6.68 -17.00 -10.49
C HIS A 267 6.76 -16.68 -8.98
N PRO A 268 7.80 -15.96 -8.52
CA PRO A 268 7.88 -15.52 -7.14
C PRO A 268 6.85 -14.41 -6.85
N LEU A 269 6.16 -14.52 -5.72
CA LEU A 269 5.22 -13.51 -5.24
C LEU A 269 5.80 -12.81 -4.00
N ILE A 270 6.57 -11.75 -4.23
CA ILE A 270 7.31 -11.02 -3.20
C ILE A 270 6.56 -9.74 -2.82
N PHE A 271 6.19 -9.67 -1.55
CA PHE A 271 5.54 -8.51 -0.95
C PHE A 271 6.39 -7.97 0.19
N SER A 272 6.34 -6.67 0.42
CA SER A 272 6.75 -6.10 1.70
C SER A 272 5.65 -6.30 2.77
N ALA A 273 6.01 -6.12 4.03
CA ALA A 273 5.06 -6.16 5.14
C ALA A 273 3.91 -5.16 5.00
N GLY A 274 4.14 -4.00 4.39
CA GLY A 274 3.14 -2.97 4.12
C GLY A 274 2.50 -3.02 2.73
N GLY A 275 2.78 -4.04 1.91
CA GLY A 275 2.06 -4.27 0.64
C GLY A 275 2.68 -3.68 -0.63
N LEU A 276 3.90 -3.14 -0.56
CA LEU A 276 4.75 -2.94 -1.73
C LEU A 276 5.03 -4.29 -2.41
N MET A 277 5.08 -4.32 -3.74
CA MET A 277 5.38 -5.52 -4.52
C MET A 277 6.69 -5.35 -5.27
N ASP A 278 7.42 -6.45 -5.46
CA ASP A 278 8.47 -6.50 -6.48
C ASP A 278 7.90 -6.20 -7.88
N GLN A 279 8.74 -5.75 -8.81
CA GLN A 279 8.33 -5.42 -10.17
C GLN A 279 7.75 -6.63 -10.92
N GLU A 280 8.39 -7.81 -10.83
CA GLU A 280 7.88 -9.05 -11.43
C GLU A 280 6.57 -9.44 -10.77
N THR A 281 6.54 -9.43 -9.43
CA THR A 281 5.32 -9.74 -8.67
C THR A 281 4.17 -8.82 -9.07
N SER A 282 4.40 -7.52 -9.30
CA SER A 282 3.35 -6.62 -9.76
C SER A 282 2.81 -6.96 -11.15
N GLN A 283 3.64 -7.50 -12.05
CA GLN A 283 3.21 -7.95 -13.38
C GLN A 283 2.42 -9.24 -13.28
N THR A 284 2.93 -10.23 -12.54
CA THR A 284 2.24 -11.50 -12.28
C THR A 284 0.91 -11.27 -11.57
N TYR A 285 0.88 -10.39 -10.56
CA TYR A 285 -0.34 -10.05 -9.83
C TYR A 285 -1.41 -9.46 -10.75
N LYS A 286 -1.05 -8.57 -11.70
CA LYS A 286 -1.98 -8.05 -12.71
C LYS A 286 -2.55 -9.16 -13.59
N LYS A 287 -1.72 -10.09 -14.06
CA LYS A 287 -2.19 -11.25 -14.85
C LYS A 287 -3.15 -12.13 -14.05
N LEU A 288 -2.86 -12.37 -12.78
CA LEU A 288 -3.77 -13.10 -11.88
C LEU A 288 -5.09 -12.34 -11.67
N GLN A 289 -5.05 -11.02 -11.53
CA GLN A 289 -6.28 -10.20 -11.43
C GLN A 289 -7.12 -10.26 -12.71
N GLU A 290 -6.48 -10.20 -13.89
CA GLU A 290 -7.16 -10.34 -15.18
C GLU A 290 -7.84 -11.71 -15.29
N LEU A 291 -7.16 -12.79 -14.87
CA LEU A 291 -7.69 -14.14 -14.87
C LEU A 291 -8.92 -14.30 -13.94
N LEU A 292 -8.89 -13.66 -12.77
CA LEU A 292 -9.98 -13.69 -11.79
C LEU A 292 -11.21 -12.89 -12.23
N GLY A 293 -11.03 -11.91 -13.11
CA GLY A 293 -12.05 -10.92 -13.42
C GLY A 293 -12.25 -9.88 -12.30
N PRO A 294 -13.01 -8.80 -12.57
CA PRO A 294 -13.01 -7.59 -11.76
C PRO A 294 -13.50 -7.79 -10.32
N PHE A 295 -14.50 -8.66 -10.12
CA PHE A 295 -15.09 -8.89 -8.80
C PHE A 295 -14.14 -9.65 -7.88
N ALA A 296 -13.68 -10.84 -8.30
CA ALA A 296 -12.79 -11.68 -7.50
C ALA A 296 -11.42 -11.01 -7.30
N ALA A 297 -10.90 -10.28 -8.30
CA ALA A 297 -9.69 -9.47 -8.15
C ALA A 297 -9.85 -8.37 -7.08
N SER A 298 -10.98 -7.66 -7.06
CA SER A 298 -11.25 -6.64 -6.02
C SER A 298 -11.35 -7.25 -4.62
N GLN A 299 -11.95 -8.43 -4.50
CA GLN A 299 -12.03 -9.16 -3.24
C GLN A 299 -10.65 -9.66 -2.78
N LEU A 300 -9.82 -10.17 -3.69
CA LEU A 300 -8.43 -10.55 -3.42
C LEU A 300 -7.63 -9.37 -2.89
N ASP A 301 -7.68 -8.23 -3.59
CA ASP A 301 -6.99 -7.00 -3.19
C ASP A 301 -7.37 -6.53 -1.79
N SER A 302 -8.68 -6.54 -1.50
CA SER A 302 -9.23 -6.13 -0.21
C SER A 302 -8.77 -7.08 0.88
N THR A 303 -8.81 -8.39 0.62
CA THR A 303 -8.41 -9.42 1.57
C THR A 303 -6.92 -9.34 1.90
N ILE A 304 -6.06 -9.20 0.90
CA ILE A 304 -4.61 -9.08 1.10
C ILE A 304 -4.28 -7.77 1.81
N GLY A 305 -4.80 -6.64 1.34
CA GLY A 305 -4.55 -5.33 1.96
C GLY A 305 -4.97 -5.26 3.43
N LEU A 306 -6.14 -5.82 3.76
CA LEU A 306 -6.59 -5.95 5.15
C LEU A 306 -5.67 -6.87 5.96
N THR A 307 -5.31 -8.03 5.42
CA THR A 307 -4.47 -9.03 6.10
C THR A 307 -3.11 -8.46 6.46
N LEU A 308 -2.44 -7.78 5.51
CA LEU A 308 -1.13 -7.16 5.74
C LEU A 308 -1.23 -6.11 6.84
N THR A 309 -2.20 -5.20 6.73
CA THR A 309 -2.41 -4.12 7.70
C THR A 309 -2.74 -4.65 9.10
N LYS A 310 -3.71 -5.57 9.22
CA LYS A 310 -4.12 -6.14 10.51
C LYS A 310 -2.99 -6.91 11.18
N THR A 311 -2.28 -7.76 10.45
CA THR A 311 -1.21 -8.55 11.05
C THR A 311 -0.03 -7.69 11.50
N ARG A 312 0.28 -6.61 10.77
CA ARG A 312 1.25 -5.59 11.19
C ARG A 312 0.78 -4.84 12.44
N ALA A 313 -0.48 -4.40 12.46
CA ALA A 313 -1.10 -3.74 13.61
C ALA A 313 -1.10 -4.60 14.88
N ILE A 314 -1.42 -5.91 14.76
CA ILE A 314 -1.32 -6.86 15.89
C ILE A 314 0.12 -6.99 16.40
N SER A 315 1.09 -7.01 15.48
CA SER A 315 2.50 -7.10 15.85
C SER A 315 2.95 -5.84 16.60
N ALA A 316 2.56 -4.65 16.12
CA ALA A 316 2.80 -3.38 16.78
C ALA A 316 2.15 -3.31 18.18
N ALA A 317 0.85 -3.62 18.29
CA ALA A 317 0.11 -3.61 19.55
C ALA A 317 0.72 -4.57 20.60
N SER A 318 1.33 -5.67 20.15
CA SER A 318 1.95 -6.64 21.07
C SER A 318 3.21 -6.14 21.76
N ILE A 319 3.91 -5.17 21.17
CA ILE A 319 5.14 -4.60 21.69
C ILE A 319 4.97 -3.16 22.20
N ALA A 320 3.81 -2.54 21.93
CA ALA A 320 3.45 -1.21 22.41
C ALA A 320 3.15 -1.14 23.92
N ARG A 321 2.88 -2.28 24.58
CA ARG A 321 2.48 -2.33 26.00
C ARG A 321 3.58 -1.81 26.94
N ASP A 322 3.22 -1.10 28.00
CA ASP A 322 4.21 -0.52 28.93
C ASP A 322 4.92 -1.54 29.82
N LEU A 323 4.29 -2.69 30.07
CA LEU A 323 4.85 -3.75 30.90
C LEU A 323 5.38 -4.91 30.04
N PRO A 324 6.56 -5.49 30.36
CA PRO A 324 7.03 -6.70 29.71
C PRO A 324 6.01 -7.83 29.88
N ARG A 325 5.89 -8.70 28.86
CA ARG A 325 5.03 -9.88 28.94
C ARG A 325 5.41 -10.67 30.19
N ARG A 326 4.46 -10.84 31.13
CA ARG A 326 4.61 -11.82 32.21
C ARG A 326 4.82 -13.19 31.55
N THR A 327 6.03 -13.72 31.66
CA THR A 327 6.30 -15.12 31.40
C THR A 327 5.57 -15.91 32.47
N TYR A 328 4.50 -16.60 32.09
CA TYR A 328 3.98 -17.67 32.94
C TYR A 328 5.03 -18.77 32.92
N SER A 329 5.73 -18.92 34.03
CA SER A 329 6.58 -20.07 34.35
C SER A 329 5.73 -21.32 34.47
#